data_AF-A0A0G0WTR4-F1
#
_entry.id   AF-A0A0G0WTR4-F1
#
_cell.length_a   1.000
_cell.length_b   1.000
_cell.length_c   1.000
_cell.angle_alpha   90.00
_cell.angle_beta   90.00
_cell.angle_gamma   90.00
#
_symmetry.space_group_name_H-M   'P 1'
#
loop_
_entity.id
_entity.type
_entity.pdbx_description
1 polymer ?
#
loop_
_entity_poly.entity_id
_entity_poly.type
_entity_poly.pdbx_seq_one_letter_code
_entity_poly.pdbx_strand_id
1 'polypeptide(L)' 'MILTKTTPYTKEEIQQLRERFDSYIKTVIDIEKKMCSAGCDRHFE' A
#
# COMPACT_ATOMS: atom_id res chain seq x y z
N MET A 1 2.75 -6.51 -7.73
CA MET A 1 2.60 -7.19 -6.40
C MET A 1 1.79 -6.33 -5.43
N ILE A 2 0.89 -6.93 -4.62
CA ILE A 2 -0.01 -6.23 -3.66
C ILE A 2 0.18 -6.82 -2.26
N LEU A 3 0.32 -5.97 -1.24
CA LEU A 3 0.34 -6.32 0.17
C LEU A 3 -0.91 -5.76 0.84
N THR A 4 -1.59 -6.56 1.66
CA THR A 4 -2.82 -6.14 2.34
C THR A 4 -2.71 -6.40 3.83
N LYS A 5 -3.22 -5.48 4.64
CA LYS A 5 -3.37 -5.63 6.08
C LYS A 5 -4.67 -4.99 6.57
N THR A 6 -5.11 -5.31 7.78
CA THR A 6 -6.36 -4.80 8.37
C THR A 6 -6.19 -3.48 9.13
N THR A 7 -4.97 -2.95 9.19
CA THR A 7 -4.64 -1.67 9.83
C THR A 7 -4.07 -0.69 8.81
N PRO A 8 -4.10 0.63 9.05
CA PRO A 8 -3.38 1.56 8.20
C PRO A 8 -1.86 1.37 8.30
N TYR A 9 -1.12 1.62 7.22
CA TYR A 9 0.34 1.67 7.26
C TYR A 9 0.83 2.90 8.01
N THR A 10 1.82 2.74 8.88
CA THR A 10 2.53 3.85 9.53
C THR A 10 3.49 4.50 8.55
N LYS A 11 4.03 5.67 8.92
CA LYS A 11 5.00 6.38 8.09
C LYS A 11 6.27 5.55 7.85
N GLU A 12 6.71 4.82 8.87
CA GLU A 12 7.88 3.95 8.82
C GLU A 12 7.63 2.75 7.90
N GLU A 13 6.46 2.11 8.00
CA GLU A 13 6.09 1.02 7.09
C GLU A 13 5.96 1.51 5.64
N ILE A 14 5.45 2.72 5.42
CA ILE A 14 5.39 3.34 4.09
C ILE A 14 6.79 3.54 3.50
N GLN A 15 7.79 3.92 4.30
CA GLN A 15 9.18 4.01 3.83
C GLN A 15 9.74 2.64 3.43
N GLN A 16 9.51 1.61 4.22
CA GLN A 16 9.93 0.24 3.89
C GLN A 16 9.24 -0.29 2.63
N LEU A 17 7.95 0.02 2.45
CA LEU A 17 7.22 -0.32 1.22
C LEU A 17 7.83 0.36 0.00
N ARG A 18 8.26 1.62 0.12
CA ARG A 18 8.90 2.35 -0.97
C ARG A 18 10.20 1.69 -1.40
N GLU A 19 11.05 1.28 -0.46
CA GLU A 19 12.29 0.53 -0.75
C GLU A 19 11.97 -0.81 -1.41
N ARG A 20 10.93 -1.52 -0.94
CA ARG A 20 10.55 -2.83 -1.46
C ARG A 20 9.97 -2.80 -2.88
N PHE A 21 9.27 -1.72 -3.24
CA PHE A 21 8.60 -1.59 -4.53
C PHE A 21 9.39 -0.74 -5.54
N ASP A 22 10.57 -0.24 -5.16
CA ASP A 22 11.54 0.51 -6.00
C ASP A 22 10.95 1.68 -6.82
N SER A 23 9.74 2.14 -6.47
CA SER A 23 8.98 3.12 -7.25
C SER A 23 7.84 3.74 -6.43
N TYR A 24 6.94 4.43 -7.12
CA TYR A 24 5.77 5.07 -6.52
C TYR A 24 4.81 4.01 -5.94
N ILE A 25 4.56 4.12 -4.63
CA ILE A 25 3.64 3.24 -3.90
C ILE A 25 2.26 3.92 -3.76
N LYS A 26 1.19 3.19 -4.10
CA LYS A 26 -0.18 3.59 -3.78
C LYS A 26 -0.69 2.75 -2.60
N THR A 27 -1.26 3.41 -1.60
CA THR A 27 -2.04 2.75 -0.55
C THR A 27 -3.52 3.06 -0.75
N VAL A 28 -4.37 2.03 -0.63
CA VAL A 28 -5.83 2.13 -0.74
C VAL A 28 -6.44 1.66 0.57
N ILE A 29 -7.37 2.43 1.12
CA ILE A 29 -8.09 2.10 2.35
C ILE A 29 -9.55 1.85 2.00
N ASP A 30 -10.02 0.63 2.28
CA ASP A 30 -11.43 0.28 2.29
C ASP A 30 -11.94 0.47 3.73
N ILE A 31 -12.75 1.51 3.92
CA ILE A 31 -13.27 1.91 5.23
C ILE A 31 -14.32 0.91 5.74
N GLU A 32 -15.17 0.39 4.85
CA GLU A 32 -16.23 -0.55 5.21
C GLU A 32 -15.65 -1.90 5.64
N LYS A 33 -14.68 -2.41 4.86
CA LYS A 33 -14.04 -3.70 5.13
C LYS A 33 -12.87 -3.60 6.10
N LYS A 34 -12.49 -2.40 6.53
CA LYS A 34 -11.33 -2.13 7.40
C LYS A 34 -10.06 -2.78 6.84
N MET A 35 -9.79 -2.56 5.56
CA MET A 35 -8.60 -3.09 4.89
C MET A 35 -7.76 -1.98 4.30
N CYS A 36 -6.44 -2.14 4.39
CA CYS A 36 -5.46 -1.28 3.75
C CYS A 36 -4.59 -2.12 2.83
N SER A 37 -4.52 -1.76 1.55
CA SER A 37 -3.71 -2.45 0.55
C SER A 37 -2.67 -1.50 -0.02
N ALA A 38 -1.40 -1.94 -0.04
CA ALA A 38 -0.29 -1.26 -0.70
C ALA A 38 0.08 -2.02 -1.98
N GLY A 39 0.29 -1.29 -3.07
CA GLY A 39 0.72 -1.87 -4.32
C GLY A 39 1.47 -0.89 -5.21
N CYS A 40 2.30 -1.45 -6.07
CA CYS A 40 3.12 -0.73 -7.05
C CYS A 40 2.50 -0.74 -8.46
N ASP A 41 1.57 -1.66 -8.71
CA ASP A 41 1.29 -2.18 -10.06
C ASP A 41 -0.12 -1.82 -10.59
N ARG A 42 -0.69 -0.71 -10.12
CA ARG A 42 -2.00 -0.22 -10.58
C ARG A 42 -1.93 1.24 -11.00
N HIS A 43 -0.98 1.53 -11.89
CA HIS A 43 -1.14 2.61 -12.85
C HIS A 43 -1.85 1.97 -14.06
N PHE A 44 -3.18 1.98 -14.04
CA PHE A 44 -3.94 1.82 -15.28
C PHE A 44 -3.82 3.17 -16.01
N GLU A 45 -3.33 3.17 -17.25
CA GLU A 45 -3.75 4.17 -18.24
C GLU A 45 -5.26 4.00 -18.53
#